data_AF-A0A7S4NI25-F1
#
_entry.id   AF-A0A7S4NI25-F1
#
_cell.length_a   1.000
_cell.length_b   1.000
_cell.length_c   1.000
_cell.angle_alpha   90.00
_cell.angle_beta   90.00
_cell.angle_gamma   90.00
#
_symmetry.space_group_name_H-M   'P 1'
#
loop_
_entity.id
_entity.type
_entity.pdbx_description
1 polymer ?
#
loop_
_entity_poly.entity_id
_entity_poly.type
_entity_poly.pdbx_seq_one_letter_code
_entity_poly.pdbx_strand_id
1 'polypeptide(L)'
;QQFIWTFKSHHAAPYPAHDFQEGELAVVVTPLFLFTLLQAHLGWLGARPARVWGVLLGLGHFTQTSHFLAHRRNHLGRHNLPPLVGFLQDVRFLLHPDAHRPHHETYDCNFCIWNGWANPIINRLFRLALACGIADRKHIFPAPMYRPQRAQIGG
;
A
#
# COMPACT_ATOMS: atom_id res chain seq x y z
N GLN A 1 4.71 -1.77 -18.30
CA GLN A 1 5.54 -2.70 -17.51
C GLN A 1 6.37 -2.01 -16.43
N GLN A 2 6.73 -0.72 -16.60
CA GLN A 2 7.44 0.08 -15.61
C GLN A 2 6.72 0.19 -14.25
N PHE A 3 5.41 0.50 -14.21
CA PHE A 3 4.67 0.64 -12.92
C PHE A 3 4.72 -0.61 -12.02
N ILE A 4 4.52 -1.81 -12.58
CA ILE A 4 4.63 -3.08 -11.84
C ILE A 4 6.07 -3.33 -11.39
N TRP A 5 7.05 -2.92 -12.21
CA TRP A 5 8.46 -2.96 -11.87
C TRP A 5 8.77 -2.01 -10.70
N THR A 6 8.26 -0.76 -10.73
CA THR A 6 8.43 0.23 -9.66
C THR A 6 7.84 -0.26 -8.33
N PHE A 7 6.68 -0.92 -8.36
CA PHE A 7 6.06 -1.48 -7.15
C PHE A 7 6.87 -2.63 -6.54
N LYS A 8 7.39 -3.56 -7.35
CA LYS A 8 8.26 -4.64 -6.85
C LYS A 8 9.63 -4.13 -6.40
N SER A 9 10.22 -3.16 -7.11
CA SER A 9 11.50 -2.56 -6.74
C SER A 9 11.38 -1.66 -5.51
N HIS A 10 10.22 -1.07 -5.24
CA HIS A 10 9.96 -0.25 -4.05
C HIS A 10 10.16 -1.06 -2.76
N HIS A 11 9.75 -2.33 -2.75
CA HIS A 11 10.01 -3.26 -1.64
C HIS A 11 11.44 -3.81 -1.63
N ALA A 12 12.25 -3.58 -2.66
CA ALA A 12 13.66 -3.96 -2.65
C ALA A 12 14.56 -2.82 -2.10
N ALA A 13 14.03 -1.60 -1.96
CA ALA A 13 14.76 -0.47 -1.42
C ALA A 13 14.85 -0.56 0.12
N PRO A 14 16.04 -0.34 0.72
CA PRO A 14 16.18 -0.31 2.17
C PRO A 14 15.34 0.82 2.76
N TYR A 15 14.62 0.54 3.85
CA TYR A 15 13.82 1.54 4.55
C TYR A 15 14.74 2.61 5.18
N PRO A 16 14.47 3.91 5.00
CA PRO A 16 13.32 4.49 4.31
C PRO A 16 13.50 4.46 2.77
N ALA A 17 12.47 4.10 2.01
CA ALA A 17 12.53 3.94 0.55
C ALA A 17 12.18 5.25 -0.20
N HIS A 18 13.13 5.82 -0.97
CA HIS A 18 13.08 7.17 -1.58
C HIS A 18 12.04 7.39 -2.70
N ASP A 19 10.78 7.06 -2.46
CA ASP A 19 9.76 6.93 -3.49
C ASP A 19 8.76 8.08 -3.47
N PHE A 20 8.93 9.02 -4.42
CA PHE A 20 7.97 10.09 -4.69
C PHE A 20 6.96 9.67 -5.78
N GLN A 21 6.32 8.51 -5.59
CA GLN A 21 5.44 7.87 -6.60
C GLN A 21 4.01 8.44 -6.64
N GLU A 22 3.67 9.45 -5.82
CA GLU A 22 2.37 10.14 -5.84
C GLU A 22 2.01 10.65 -7.25
N GLY A 23 2.99 11.20 -7.97
CA GLY A 23 2.82 11.68 -9.34
C GLY A 23 2.56 10.56 -10.35
N GLU A 24 3.22 9.42 -10.21
CA GLU A 24 3.02 8.26 -11.10
C GLU A 24 1.60 7.70 -10.97
N LEU A 25 1.09 7.64 -9.74
CA LEU A 25 -0.29 7.22 -9.47
C LEU A 25 -1.30 8.14 -10.13
N ALA A 26 -1.11 9.46 -10.04
CA ALA A 26 -1.99 10.44 -10.68
C ALA A 26 -1.99 10.28 -12.21
N VAL A 27 -0.82 10.07 -12.82
CA VAL A 27 -0.69 9.85 -14.28
C VAL A 27 -1.47 8.62 -14.76
N VAL A 28 -1.66 7.60 -13.92
CA VAL A 28 -2.44 6.40 -14.27
C VAL A 28 -3.91 6.55 -13.91
N VAL A 29 -4.22 6.99 -12.69
CA VAL A 29 -5.61 7.02 -12.19
C VAL A 29 -6.42 8.12 -12.86
N THR A 30 -5.86 9.31 -13.07
CA THR A 30 -6.59 10.44 -13.65
C THR A 30 -7.13 10.14 -15.06
N PRO A 31 -6.35 9.65 -16.04
CA PRO A 31 -6.91 9.33 -17.36
C PRO A 31 -7.91 8.19 -17.30
N LEU A 32 -7.74 7.19 -16.43
CA LEU A 32 -8.72 6.12 -16.24
C LEU A 32 -10.05 6.65 -15.69
N PHE A 33 -9.99 7.59 -14.75
CA PHE A 33 -11.17 8.24 -14.19
C PHE A 33 -11.88 9.08 -15.25
N LEU A 34 -11.16 9.93 -15.98
CA LEU A 34 -11.71 10.75 -17.07
C LEU A 34 -12.30 9.89 -18.19
N PHE A 35 -11.63 8.81 -18.57
CA PHE A 35 -12.12 7.87 -19.58
C PHE A 35 -13.41 7.15 -19.12
N THR A 36 -13.53 6.85 -17.83
CA THR A 36 -14.76 6.29 -17.25
C THR A 36 -15.91 7.30 -17.34
N LEU A 37 -15.65 8.57 -17.00
CA LEU A 37 -16.64 9.64 -17.10
C LEU A 37 -17.07 9.87 -18.56
N LEU A 38 -16.12 9.85 -19.50
CA LEU A 38 -16.39 9.98 -20.93
C LEU A 38 -17.29 8.85 -21.44
N GLN A 39 -16.96 7.59 -21.15
CA GLN A 39 -17.79 6.44 -21.56
C GLN A 39 -19.20 6.51 -20.95
N ALA A 40 -19.33 6.96 -19.69
CA ALA A 40 -20.62 7.16 -19.06
C ALA A 40 -21.42 8.29 -19.72
N HIS A 41 -20.75 9.39 -20.09
CA HIS A 41 -21.38 10.53 -20.78
C HIS A 41 -21.85 10.16 -22.19
N LEU A 42 -21.06 9.37 -22.92
CA LEU A 42 -21.40 8.87 -24.26
C LEU A 42 -22.45 7.73 -24.23
N GLY A 43 -22.86 7.28 -23.05
CA GLY A 43 -23.83 6.19 -22.88
C GLY A 43 -23.27 4.79 -23.18
N TRP A 44 -21.96 4.66 -23.40
CA TRP A 44 -21.29 3.37 -23.64
C TRP A 44 -21.13 2.54 -22.37
N LEU A 45 -21.12 3.20 -21.22
CA LEU A 45 -21.08 2.55 -19.91
C LEU A 45 -22.31 2.93 -19.09
N GLY A 46 -23.05 1.93 -18.64
CA GLY A 46 -24.21 2.15 -17.78
C GLY A 46 -23.85 2.88 -16.48
N ALA A 47 -24.78 3.66 -15.93
CA ALA A 47 -24.52 4.48 -14.74
C ALA A 47 -24.10 3.65 -13.50
N ARG A 48 -24.67 2.45 -13.32
CA ARG A 48 -24.32 1.57 -12.19
C ARG A 48 -22.86 1.09 -12.25
N PRO A 49 -22.39 0.43 -13.33
CA PRO A 49 -20.99 0.03 -13.41
C PRO A 49 -20.03 1.23 -13.41
N ALA A 50 -20.41 2.37 -14.02
CA ALA A 50 -19.59 3.59 -13.94
C ALA A 50 -19.40 4.08 -12.49
N ARG A 51 -20.46 4.06 -11.67
CA ARG A 51 -20.37 4.42 -10.24
C ARG A 51 -19.51 3.46 -9.45
N VAL A 52 -19.73 2.15 -9.61
CA VAL A 52 -18.92 1.12 -8.92
C VAL A 52 -17.45 1.29 -9.27
N TRP A 53 -17.14 1.42 -10.56
CA TRP A 53 -15.77 1.61 -11.02
C TRP A 53 -15.16 2.93 -10.53
N GLY A 54 -15.91 4.03 -10.57
CA GLY A 54 -15.48 5.32 -10.03
C GLY A 54 -15.17 5.25 -8.52
N VAL A 55 -15.97 4.54 -7.74
CA VAL A 55 -15.72 4.30 -6.31
C VAL A 55 -14.45 3.47 -6.12
N LEU A 56 -14.24 2.40 -6.90
CA LEU A 56 -13.02 1.59 -6.81
C LEU A 56 -11.76 2.37 -7.16
N LEU A 57 -11.79 3.17 -8.23
CA LEU A 57 -10.69 4.05 -8.61
C LEU A 57 -10.41 5.10 -7.53
N GLY A 58 -11.45 5.74 -7.00
CA GLY A 58 -11.33 6.73 -5.94
C GLY A 58 -10.73 6.14 -4.67
N LEU A 59 -11.28 5.02 -4.18
CA LEU A 59 -10.77 4.34 -3.00
C LEU A 59 -9.33 3.86 -3.18
N GLY A 60 -9.02 3.24 -4.32
CA GLY A 60 -7.65 2.81 -4.65
C GLY A 60 -6.66 3.97 -4.69
N HIS A 61 -7.07 5.13 -5.23
CA HIS A 61 -6.25 6.32 -5.22
C HIS A 61 -6.01 6.85 -3.80
N PHE A 62 -7.06 6.98 -2.99
CA PHE A 62 -6.94 7.47 -1.62
C PHE A 62 -6.06 6.57 -0.75
N THR A 63 -6.20 5.25 -0.86
CA THR A 63 -5.38 4.31 -0.09
C THR A 63 -3.91 4.36 -0.49
N GLN A 64 -3.63 4.42 -1.79
CA GLN A 64 -2.26 4.51 -2.29
C GLN A 64 -1.61 5.87 -1.98
N THR A 65 -2.37 6.97 -2.01
CA THR A 65 -1.87 8.29 -1.61
C THR A 65 -1.56 8.34 -0.11
N SER A 66 -2.41 7.75 0.75
CA SER A 66 -2.11 7.61 2.19
C SER A 66 -0.79 6.88 2.45
N HIS A 67 -0.56 5.80 1.69
CA HIS A 67 0.69 5.03 1.73
C HIS A 67 1.92 5.87 1.36
N PHE A 68 1.89 6.60 0.24
CA PHE A 68 3.01 7.44 -0.16
C PHE A 68 3.27 8.61 0.80
N LEU A 69 2.22 9.21 1.36
CA LEU A 69 2.36 10.25 2.37
C LEU A 69 2.99 9.70 3.68
N ALA A 70 2.81 8.42 4.00
CA ALA A 70 3.51 7.77 5.10
C ALA A 70 5.01 7.65 4.81
N HIS A 71 5.39 7.25 3.59
CA HIS A 71 6.79 7.25 3.18
C HIS A 71 7.39 8.65 3.23
N ARG A 72 6.70 9.64 2.66
CA ARG A 72 7.14 11.04 2.68
C ARG A 72 7.40 11.56 4.09
N ARG A 73 6.54 11.22 5.06
CA ARG A 73 6.76 11.54 6.48
C ARG A 73 8.05 10.95 7.02
N ASN A 74 8.34 9.71 6.65
CA ASN A 74 9.52 9.00 7.12
C ASN A 74 10.82 9.58 6.55
N HIS A 75 10.78 10.08 5.31
CA HIS A 75 11.92 10.72 4.65
C HIS A 75 12.16 12.18 5.03
N LEU A 76 11.10 12.97 4.96
CA LEU A 76 11.17 14.41 5.09
C LEU A 76 10.77 14.88 6.49
N GLY A 77 10.27 13.99 7.33
CA GLY A 77 9.74 14.33 8.64
C GLY A 77 8.31 14.88 8.59
N ARG A 78 7.68 14.89 9.76
CA ARG A 78 6.29 15.36 9.99
C ARG A 78 6.01 16.80 9.55
N HIS A 79 7.04 17.67 9.56
CA HIS A 79 6.91 19.10 9.24
C HIS A 79 6.80 19.37 7.73
N ASN A 80 7.21 18.41 6.89
CA ASN A 80 7.12 18.50 5.42
C ASN A 80 5.83 17.89 4.85
N LEU A 81 4.83 17.69 5.71
CA LEU A 81 3.49 17.24 5.34
C LEU A 81 2.47 18.36 5.56
N PRO A 82 1.38 18.39 4.80
CA PRO A 82 0.23 19.22 5.12
C PRO A 82 -0.21 18.97 6.59
N PRO A 83 -0.50 20.02 7.39
CA PRO A 83 -0.80 19.87 8.81
C PRO A 83 -1.90 18.86 9.12
N LEU A 84 -2.97 18.87 8.30
CA LEU A 84 -4.09 17.93 8.41
C LEU A 84 -3.66 16.48 8.14
N VAL A 85 -2.87 16.23 7.09
CA VAL A 85 -2.38 14.88 6.76
C VAL A 85 -1.56 14.34 7.91
N GLY A 86 -0.60 15.13 8.39
CA GLY A 86 0.25 14.69 9.48
C GLY A 86 -0.55 14.44 10.78
N PHE A 87 -1.54 15.29 11.08
CA PHE A 87 -2.45 15.09 12.22
C PHE A 87 -3.24 13.79 12.08
N LEU A 88 -3.80 13.52 10.90
CA LEU A 88 -4.53 12.28 10.63
C LEU A 88 -3.63 11.04 10.72
N GLN A 89 -2.36 11.15 10.37
CA GLN A 89 -1.38 10.08 10.62
C GLN A 89 -1.05 9.95 12.12
N ASP A 90 -0.92 11.05 12.86
CA ASP A 90 -0.65 11.07 14.31
C ASP A 90 -1.75 10.32 15.08
N VAL A 91 -3.02 10.54 14.72
CA VAL A 91 -4.18 9.85 15.31
C VAL A 91 -4.49 8.49 14.66
N ARG A 92 -3.61 7.98 13.79
CA ARG A 92 -3.75 6.69 13.10
C ARG A 92 -5.03 6.55 12.26
N PHE A 93 -5.58 7.65 11.77
CA PHE A 93 -6.68 7.64 10.79
C PHE A 93 -6.14 7.41 9.36
N LEU A 94 -4.99 8.02 9.05
CA LEU A 94 -4.16 7.70 7.88
C LEU A 94 -2.96 6.85 8.29
N LEU A 95 -2.24 6.30 7.30
CA LEU A 95 -1.16 5.36 7.54
C LEU A 95 0.00 6.10 8.19
N HIS A 96 0.33 5.69 9.42
CA HIS A 96 1.52 6.18 10.10
C HIS A 96 2.73 5.32 9.73
N PRO A 97 3.93 5.90 9.53
CA PRO A 97 5.15 5.17 9.17
C PRO A 97 5.42 3.95 10.06
N ASP A 98 5.29 4.08 11.38
CA ASP A 98 5.51 2.97 12.32
C ASP A 98 4.61 1.75 12.09
N ALA A 99 3.36 1.95 11.63
CA ALA A 99 2.45 0.83 11.37
C ALA A 99 2.89 0.05 10.12
N HIS A 100 3.52 0.75 9.18
CA HIS A 100 3.96 0.19 7.91
C HIS A 100 5.42 -0.27 7.91
N ARG A 101 6.27 0.25 8.80
CA ARG A 101 7.69 -0.13 8.90
C ARG A 101 7.92 -1.65 9.00
N PRO A 102 7.19 -2.43 9.81
CA PRO A 102 7.39 -3.88 9.89
C PRO A 102 7.19 -4.59 8.54
N HIS A 103 6.30 -4.06 7.69
CA HIS A 103 6.12 -4.57 6.34
C HIS A 103 7.40 -4.42 5.49
N HIS A 104 8.13 -3.32 5.62
CA HIS A 104 9.42 -3.13 4.92
C HIS A 104 10.59 -3.87 5.57
N GLU A 105 10.44 -4.30 6.82
CA GLU A 105 11.48 -5.05 7.54
C GLU A 105 11.36 -6.56 7.33
N THR A 106 10.13 -7.10 7.34
CA THR A 106 9.88 -8.55 7.28
C THR A 106 9.15 -9.00 6.01
N TYR A 107 8.49 -8.07 5.29
CA TYR A 107 7.69 -8.29 4.08
C TYR A 107 6.46 -9.20 4.23
N ASP A 108 6.40 -10.01 5.29
CA ASP A 108 5.39 -11.03 5.53
C ASP A 108 4.29 -10.62 6.51
N CYS A 109 4.17 -9.32 6.79
CA CYS A 109 3.14 -8.77 7.67
C CYS A 109 2.75 -7.33 7.29
N ASN A 110 1.71 -6.83 7.98
CA ASN A 110 1.28 -5.43 7.97
C ASN A 110 0.96 -4.85 6.58
N PHE A 111 0.23 -5.63 5.78
CA PHE A 111 -0.12 -5.33 4.39
C PHE A 111 -1.12 -4.17 4.21
N CYS A 112 -1.84 -3.74 5.26
CA CYS A 112 -2.84 -2.69 5.13
C CYS A 112 -2.18 -1.31 4.97
N ILE A 113 -2.46 -0.66 3.83
CA ILE A 113 -1.84 0.61 3.42
C ILE A 113 -2.68 1.87 3.72
N TRP A 114 -3.87 1.72 4.31
CA TRP A 114 -4.71 2.88 4.66
C TRP A 114 -4.39 3.45 6.04
N ASN A 115 -4.48 2.63 7.10
CA ASN A 115 -4.22 3.02 8.49
C ASN A 115 -3.65 1.89 9.36
N GLY A 116 -3.63 0.66 8.84
CA GLY A 116 -3.10 -0.51 9.53
C GLY A 116 -4.06 -1.19 10.53
N TRP A 117 -5.29 -0.70 10.74
CA TRP A 117 -6.20 -1.25 11.76
C TRP A 117 -6.56 -2.72 11.53
N ALA A 118 -6.68 -3.13 10.27
CA ALA A 118 -6.98 -4.52 9.93
C ALA A 118 -5.75 -5.44 9.97
N ASN A 119 -4.53 -4.92 10.17
CA ASN A 119 -3.30 -5.73 10.17
C ASN A 119 -3.35 -6.92 11.15
N PRO A 120 -3.86 -6.82 12.39
CA PRO A 120 -3.96 -7.98 13.27
C PRO A 120 -4.78 -9.13 12.68
N ILE A 121 -5.88 -8.82 11.99
CA ILE A 121 -6.76 -9.80 11.35
C ILE A 121 -6.07 -10.35 10.10
N ILE A 122 -5.57 -9.48 9.22
CA ILE A 122 -4.90 -9.88 7.98
C ILE A 122 -3.65 -10.72 8.28
N ASN A 123 -2.85 -10.37 9.27
CA ASN A 123 -1.66 -11.15 9.67
C ASN A 123 -2.05 -12.55 10.18
N ARG A 124 -3.18 -12.69 10.89
CA ARG A 124 -3.69 -14.01 11.32
C ARG A 124 -4.14 -14.84 10.12
N LEU A 125 -4.93 -14.24 9.23
CA LEU A 125 -5.40 -14.90 8.01
C LEU A 125 -4.23 -15.32 7.12
N PHE A 126 -3.20 -14.49 6.98
CA PHE A 126 -2.00 -14.83 6.23
C PHE A 126 -1.25 -16.01 6.85
N ARG A 127 -1.06 -16.03 8.18
CA ARG A 127 -0.46 -17.18 8.86
C ARG A 127 -1.27 -18.47 8.70
N LEU A 128 -2.60 -18.37 8.73
CA LEU A 128 -3.48 -19.51 8.47
C LEU A 128 -3.36 -20.00 7.02
N ALA A 129 -3.31 -19.09 6.05
CA ALA A 129 -3.11 -19.44 4.65
C ALA A 129 -1.76 -20.16 4.43
N LEU A 130 -0.70 -19.76 5.14
CA LEU A 130 0.58 -20.47 5.12
C LEU A 130 0.48 -21.86 5.76
N ALA A 131 -0.17 -21.97 6.93
CA ALA A 131 -0.34 -23.24 7.64
C ALA A 131 -1.18 -24.25 6.85
N CYS A 132 -2.17 -23.78 6.09
CA CYS A 132 -3.02 -24.60 5.24
C CYS A 132 -2.43 -24.84 3.83
N GLY A 133 -1.25 -24.32 3.51
CA GLY A 133 -0.62 -24.48 2.19
C GLY A 133 -1.30 -23.70 1.05
N ILE A 134 -2.19 -22.75 1.37
CA ILE A 134 -2.84 -21.85 0.39
C ILE A 134 -1.83 -20.80 -0.11
N ALA A 135 -0.88 -20.42 0.73
CA ALA A 135 0.19 -19.48 0.42
C ALA A 135 1.57 -20.14 0.66
N ASP A 136 2.58 -19.74 -0.10
CA ASP A 136 3.97 -20.15 0.12
C ASP A 136 4.89 -18.92 0.17
N ARG A 137 5.65 -18.79 1.27
CA ARG A 137 6.61 -17.70 1.48
C ARG A 137 7.63 -17.61 0.36
N LYS A 138 8.07 -18.74 -0.21
CA LYS A 138 9.11 -18.77 -1.26
C LYS A 138 8.67 -18.16 -2.58
N HIS A 139 7.37 -18.22 -2.86
CA HIS A 139 6.77 -17.69 -4.08
C HIS A 139 6.34 -16.22 -3.92
N ILE A 140 6.03 -15.83 -2.68
CA ILE A 140 5.57 -14.47 -2.37
C ILE A 140 6.75 -13.51 -2.15
N PHE A 141 7.88 -13.99 -1.62
CA PHE A 141 9.04 -13.18 -1.29
C PHE A 141 10.31 -13.70 -2.00
N PRO A 142 10.90 -12.94 -2.95
CA PRO A 142 12.14 -13.34 -3.60
C PRO A 142 13.33 -13.29 -2.63
N ALA A 143 14.23 -14.29 -2.69
CA ALA A 143 15.50 -14.25 -1.95
C ALA A 143 16.39 -13.13 -2.52
N PRO A 144 17.01 -12.24 -1.69
CA PRO A 144 17.45 -12.44 -0.31
C PRO A 144 16.58 -11.78 0.79
N MET A 145 15.33 -11.39 0.50
CA MET A 145 14.44 -10.74 1.49
C MET A 145 13.97 -11.66 2.62
N TYR A 146 14.24 -12.96 2.52
CA TYR A 146 14.07 -13.92 3.61
C TYR A 146 15.17 -13.73 4.66
N ARG A 147 14.91 -12.92 5.70
CA ARG A 147 15.58 -13.12 6.99
C ARG A 147 14.75 -14.10 7.80
N PRO A 148 15.20 -15.35 8.01
CA PRO A 148 14.61 -16.14 9.06
C PRO A 148 14.81 -15.37 10.36
N GLN A 149 13.72 -15.07 11.08
CA GLN A 149 13.84 -14.66 12.47
C GLN A 149 14.55 -15.83 13.18
N ARG A 150 15.84 -15.64 13.47
CA ARG A 150 16.61 -16.54 14.32
C ARG A 150 15.79 -16.78 15.58
N ALA A 151 15.68 -18.05 15.95
CA ALA A 151 15.30 -18.52 17.26
C ALA A 151 15.80 -17.56 18.35
N GLN A 152 14.89 -16.74 18.88
CA GLN A 152 15.00 -16.15 20.21
C GLN A 152 13.94 -16.79 21.08
N ILE A 153 14.13 -18.09 21.28
CA ILE A 153 13.72 -18.78 22.50
C ILE A 153 15.03 -19.38 23.01
N GLY A 154 15.86 -18.52 23.62
CA GLY A 154 16.82 -18.97 24.62
C GLY A 154 16.02 -19.43 25.84
N GLY A 155 16.44 -20.42 26.61
CA GLY A 155 17.77 -20.66 27.13
C GLY A 155 17.58 -20.98 28.60
#